data_AF-A0A6A6XSW6-F1
#
_entry.id   AF-A0A6A6XSW6-F1
#
_cell.length_a   1.000
_cell.length_b   1.000
_cell.length_c   1.000
_cell.angle_alpha   90.00
_cell.angle_beta   90.00
_cell.angle_gamma   90.00
#
_symmetry.space_group_name_H-M   'P 1'
#
loop_
_entity.id
_entity.type
_entity.pdbx_description
1 polymer ?
#
loop_
_entity_poly.entity_id
_entity_poly.type
_entity_poly.pdbx_seq_one_letter_code
_entity_poly.pdbx_strand_id
1 'polypeptide(L)'
;MSVVLQLVYFICTLSVGISIGYTSGRPLTVDKYGLLGPSGALLKTFHYNRTFSLPPNPTTNDAWDSLFPQGSGFIQHPALAPNQSGIAVFHQLHCLNGLRKQYYAALDQNRNNDTMEIEARSGDGHVNPAHARHCFDLIRQSLMCAADTNIEPVNADLGGITGWGGERKCRDFQSVFEWAGRWAYVDADSDDMNQ
;
A
#
# COMPACT_ATOMS: atom_id res chain seq x y z
N MET A 1 -13.23 -45.85 37.50
CA MET A 1 -13.24 -45.30 36.13
C MET A 1 -11.86 -45.55 35.55
N SER A 2 -11.75 -46.32 34.45
CA SER A 2 -10.46 -46.85 33.96
C SER A 2 -9.55 -45.73 33.44
N VAL A 3 -8.25 -45.83 33.72
CA VAL A 3 -7.19 -44.94 33.20
C VAL A 3 -7.27 -44.78 31.67
N VAL A 4 -7.75 -45.82 30.98
CA VAL A 4 -8.02 -45.81 29.54
C VAL A 4 -9.07 -44.76 29.15
N LEU A 5 -10.13 -44.61 29.92
CA LEU A 5 -11.20 -43.64 29.64
C LEU A 5 -10.73 -42.19 29.81
N GLN A 6 -9.85 -41.95 30.79
CA GLN A 6 -9.22 -40.64 30.99
C GLN A 6 -8.26 -40.29 29.86
N LEU A 7 -7.46 -41.25 29.38
CA LEU A 7 -6.57 -41.09 28.23
C LEU A 7 -7.34 -40.78 26.94
N VAL A 8 -8.43 -41.52 26.67
CA VAL A 8 -9.28 -41.27 25.49
C VAL A 8 -9.91 -39.88 25.57
N TYR A 9 -10.43 -39.48 26.74
CA TYR A 9 -11.00 -38.15 26.92
C TYR A 9 -9.97 -37.05 26.68
N PHE A 10 -8.75 -37.20 27.20
CA PHE A 10 -7.66 -36.24 27.01
C PHE A 10 -7.23 -36.12 25.54
N ILE A 11 -7.13 -37.24 24.81
CA ILE A 11 -6.78 -37.22 23.38
C ILE A 11 -7.91 -36.56 22.56
N CYS A 12 -9.17 -36.82 22.88
CA CYS A 12 -10.31 -36.18 22.23
C CYS A 12 -10.34 -34.66 22.48
N THR A 13 -10.15 -34.21 23.72
CA THR A 13 -10.14 -32.77 24.01
C THR A 13 -8.93 -32.07 23.38
N LEU A 14 -7.76 -32.72 23.35
CA LEU A 14 -6.57 -32.19 22.70
C LEU A 14 -6.75 -32.09 21.18
N SER A 15 -7.28 -33.13 20.53
CA SER A 15 -7.51 -33.12 19.08
C SER A 15 -8.57 -32.11 18.66
N VAL A 16 -9.65 -31.96 19.43
CA VAL A 16 -10.66 -30.91 19.22
C VAL A 16 -10.04 -29.53 19.46
N GLY A 17 -9.25 -29.35 20.52
CA GLY A 17 -8.54 -28.10 20.81
C GLY A 17 -7.55 -27.70 19.70
N ILE A 18 -6.78 -28.66 19.18
CA ILE A 18 -5.87 -28.44 18.04
C ILE A 18 -6.66 -28.13 16.78
N SER A 19 -7.77 -28.82 16.53
CA SER A 19 -8.61 -28.58 15.33
C SER A 19 -9.27 -27.21 15.37
N ILE A 20 -9.83 -26.81 16.52
CA ILE A 20 -10.40 -25.47 16.74
C ILE A 20 -9.28 -24.42 16.66
N GLY A 21 -8.13 -24.66 17.27
CA GLY A 21 -6.98 -23.76 17.20
C GLY A 21 -6.43 -23.61 15.78
N TYR A 22 -6.38 -24.68 15.00
CA TYR A 22 -5.92 -24.68 13.62
C TYR A 22 -6.92 -23.99 12.68
N THR A 23 -8.22 -24.22 12.87
CA THR A 23 -9.28 -23.63 12.04
C THR A 23 -9.56 -22.18 12.39
N SER A 24 -9.57 -21.83 13.68
CA SER A 24 -9.79 -20.46 14.17
C SER A 24 -8.52 -19.60 14.11
N GLY A 25 -7.35 -20.24 14.12
CA GLY A 25 -6.04 -19.58 14.02
C GLY A 25 -5.54 -19.42 12.59
N ARG A 26 -6.25 -19.95 11.58
CA ARG A 26 -5.98 -19.56 10.19
C ARG A 26 -6.33 -18.07 10.06
N PRO A 27 -5.36 -17.20 9.73
CA PRO A 27 -5.74 -15.87 9.27
C PRO A 27 -6.59 -16.11 8.02
N LEU A 28 -7.83 -15.61 8.01
CA LEU A 28 -8.73 -15.60 6.86
C LEU A 28 -8.11 -14.69 5.79
N THR A 29 -7.00 -15.13 5.19
CA THR A 29 -6.27 -14.36 4.18
C THR A 29 -6.92 -14.52 2.82
N VAL A 30 -7.50 -15.67 2.55
CA VAL A 30 -8.17 -15.99 1.29
C VAL A 30 -9.68 -15.87 1.50
N ASP A 31 -10.33 -15.03 0.71
CA ASP A 31 -11.78 -14.89 0.74
C ASP A 31 -12.49 -16.09 0.09
N LYS A 32 -13.83 -16.09 0.12
CA LYS A 32 -14.64 -17.17 -0.49
C LYS A 32 -14.46 -17.31 -2.01
N TYR A 33 -13.80 -16.36 -2.66
CA TYR A 33 -13.50 -16.36 -4.10
C TYR A 33 -12.05 -16.75 -4.40
N GLY A 34 -11.29 -17.17 -3.39
CA GLY A 34 -9.89 -17.53 -3.57
C GLY A 34 -8.94 -16.33 -3.70
N LEU A 35 -9.42 -15.10 -3.44
CA LEU A 35 -8.60 -13.89 -3.51
C LEU A 35 -7.99 -13.56 -2.15
N LEU A 36 -6.71 -13.22 -2.14
CA LEU A 36 -6.06 -12.71 -0.93
C LEU A 36 -6.58 -11.31 -0.58
N GLY A 37 -7.44 -11.25 0.43
CA GLY A 37 -8.05 -10.02 0.91
C GLY A 37 -7.04 -9.10 1.60
N PRO A 38 -7.34 -7.79 1.71
CA PRO A 38 -6.52 -6.88 2.49
C PRO A 38 -6.53 -7.20 3.98
N SER A 39 -5.39 -6.97 4.64
CA SER A 39 -5.30 -7.07 6.09
C SER A 39 -6.07 -5.92 6.73
N GLY A 40 -6.99 -6.22 7.65
CA GLY A 40 -7.73 -5.21 8.42
C GLY A 40 -9.25 -5.43 8.44
N ALA A 41 -9.94 -4.64 9.26
CA ALA A 41 -11.40 -4.71 9.42
C ALA A 41 -12.12 -3.39 9.06
N LEU A 42 -11.37 -2.32 8.77
CA LEU A 42 -11.95 -1.02 8.47
C LEU A 42 -12.37 -0.95 7.00
N LEU A 43 -13.65 -0.69 6.76
CA LEU A 43 -14.17 -0.43 5.42
C LEU A 43 -14.05 1.06 5.10
N LYS A 44 -13.49 1.37 3.93
CA LYS A 44 -13.33 2.73 3.44
C LYS A 44 -13.68 2.81 1.97
N THR A 45 -14.49 3.79 1.59
CA THR A 45 -14.73 4.16 0.18
C THR A 45 -13.81 5.31 -0.19
N PHE A 46 -13.18 5.22 -1.36
CA PHE A 46 -12.32 6.28 -1.86
C PHE A 46 -13.15 7.34 -2.57
N HIS A 47 -12.89 8.60 -2.21
CA HIS A 47 -13.47 9.77 -2.86
C HIS A 47 -12.34 10.68 -3.27
N TYR A 48 -12.37 11.15 -4.51
CA TYR A 48 -11.31 12.02 -5.02
C TYR A 48 -11.25 13.33 -4.23
N ASN A 49 -10.09 13.61 -3.65
CA ASN A 49 -9.80 14.83 -2.91
C ASN A 49 -8.73 15.65 -3.64
N ARG A 50 -9.20 16.69 -4.34
CA ARG A 50 -8.33 17.56 -5.14
C ARG A 50 -7.24 18.24 -4.34
N THR A 51 -7.44 18.53 -3.06
CA THR A 51 -6.44 19.21 -2.22
C THR A 51 -5.11 18.44 -2.18
N PHE A 52 -5.14 17.11 -2.25
CA PHE A 52 -3.92 16.30 -2.26
C PHE A 52 -3.26 16.16 -3.64
N SER A 53 -3.95 16.59 -4.70
CA SER A 53 -3.48 16.46 -6.09
C SER A 53 -2.89 17.74 -6.68
N LEU A 54 -3.22 18.91 -6.11
CA LEU A 54 -2.94 20.23 -6.68
C LEU A 54 -1.47 20.68 -6.51
N PRO A 55 -1.03 21.76 -7.20
CA PRO A 55 0.31 22.32 -7.02
C PRO A 55 0.62 22.71 -5.57
N PRO A 56 1.91 22.69 -5.15
CA PRO A 56 2.31 23.14 -3.82
C PRO A 56 1.89 24.59 -3.55
N ASN A 57 1.17 24.78 -2.45
CA ASN A 57 0.77 26.06 -1.87
C ASN A 57 0.50 25.85 -0.37
N PRO A 58 0.28 26.89 0.44
CA PRO A 58 0.05 26.71 1.88
C PRO A 58 -1.02 25.67 2.20
N THR A 59 -2.21 25.77 1.61
CA THR A 59 -3.33 24.85 1.85
C THR A 59 -3.01 23.40 1.50
N THR A 60 -2.38 23.14 0.35
CA THR A 60 -2.05 21.77 -0.07
C THR A 60 -0.88 21.20 0.74
N ASN A 61 0.10 22.02 1.10
CA ASN A 61 1.21 21.59 1.93
C ASN A 61 0.74 21.26 3.34
N ASP A 62 -0.09 22.12 3.95
CA ASP A 62 -0.70 21.86 5.27
C ASP A 62 -1.54 20.58 5.25
N ALA A 63 -2.31 20.36 4.18
CA ALA A 63 -3.08 19.13 4.02
C ALA A 63 -2.17 17.88 3.98
N TRP A 64 -1.06 17.92 3.25
CA TRP A 64 -0.09 16.81 3.23
C TRP A 64 0.61 16.64 4.58
N ASP A 65 0.99 17.72 5.25
CA ASP A 65 1.65 17.69 6.55
C ASP A 65 0.73 17.13 7.64
N SER A 66 -0.59 17.37 7.52
CA SER A 66 -1.60 16.83 8.45
C SER A 66 -1.73 15.30 8.42
N LEU A 67 -1.16 14.62 7.42
CA LEU A 67 -1.16 13.15 7.34
C LEU A 67 -0.13 12.50 8.28
N PHE A 68 0.80 13.29 8.81
CA PHE A 68 1.91 12.79 9.61
C PHE A 68 1.62 12.97 11.11
N PRO A 69 1.81 11.92 11.93
CA PRO A 69 1.70 12.06 13.37
C PRO A 69 2.88 12.87 13.92
N GLN A 70 2.84 13.17 15.22
CA GLN A 70 4.00 13.69 15.92
C GLN A 70 5.23 12.81 15.66
N GLY A 71 6.38 13.44 15.37
CA GLY A 71 7.60 12.73 15.01
C GLY A 71 7.62 12.20 13.58
N SER A 72 6.67 12.61 12.72
CA SER A 72 6.61 12.30 11.28
C SER A 72 6.58 10.82 10.92
N GLY A 73 6.16 9.96 11.86
CA GLY A 73 6.13 8.52 11.68
C GLY A 73 7.42 7.79 12.04
N PHE A 74 8.40 8.48 12.61
CA PHE A 74 9.56 7.86 13.25
C PHE A 74 9.18 7.36 14.64
N ILE A 75 9.66 6.17 14.98
CA ILE A 75 9.40 5.48 16.24
C ILE A 75 10.70 4.97 16.86
N GLN A 76 10.64 4.73 18.16
CA GLN A 76 11.59 3.91 18.90
C GLN A 76 10.78 3.03 19.86
N HIS A 77 10.94 1.72 19.78
CA HIS A 77 10.18 0.76 20.56
C HIS A 77 11.11 -0.34 21.09
N PRO A 78 11.12 -0.65 22.40
CA PRO A 78 12.15 -1.49 23.02
C PRO A 78 12.29 -2.91 22.42
N ALA A 79 11.20 -3.51 21.96
CA ALA A 79 11.23 -4.83 21.31
C ALA A 79 11.25 -4.76 19.77
N LEU A 80 10.33 -4.01 19.16
CA LEU A 80 10.13 -3.95 17.71
C LEU A 80 11.16 -3.09 16.95
N ALA A 81 11.65 -2.01 17.56
CA ALA A 81 12.57 -1.05 16.95
C ALA A 81 13.47 -0.42 18.02
N PRO A 82 14.48 -1.16 18.54
CA PRO A 82 15.32 -0.67 19.65
C PRO A 82 16.06 0.63 19.31
N ASN A 83 16.40 0.79 18.03
CA ASN A 83 16.95 2.01 17.46
C ASN A 83 15.86 2.78 16.72
N GLN A 84 16.07 4.10 16.54
CA GLN A 84 15.16 4.94 15.76
C GLN A 84 14.90 4.32 14.38
N SER A 85 13.63 4.20 14.03
CA SER A 85 13.16 3.60 12.78
C SER A 85 11.92 4.33 12.27
N GLY A 86 11.61 4.25 10.99
CA GLY A 86 10.36 4.76 10.40
C GLY A 86 9.32 3.66 10.24
N ILE A 87 8.03 4.02 10.30
CA ILE A 87 6.96 3.16 9.78
C ILE A 87 6.79 3.43 8.29
N ALA A 88 6.81 2.36 7.48
CA ALA A 88 6.85 2.44 6.03
C ALA A 88 5.75 3.32 5.39
N VAL A 89 4.50 3.28 5.87
CA VAL A 89 3.42 4.10 5.30
C VAL A 89 3.72 5.60 5.31
N PHE A 90 4.37 6.11 6.36
CA PHE A 90 4.69 7.54 6.44
C PHE A 90 5.85 7.88 5.51
N HIS A 91 6.83 6.99 5.36
CA HIS A 91 7.88 7.16 4.36
C HIS A 91 7.31 7.15 2.93
N GLN A 92 6.40 6.23 2.63
CA GLN A 92 5.72 6.15 1.33
C GLN A 92 4.92 7.43 1.03
N LEU A 93 4.19 7.95 2.01
CA LEU A 93 3.46 9.22 1.88
C LEU A 93 4.41 10.42 1.68
N HIS A 94 5.53 10.46 2.41
CA HIS A 94 6.57 11.48 2.26
C HIS A 94 7.13 11.48 0.83
N CYS A 95 7.50 10.30 0.33
CA CYS A 95 8.01 10.12 -1.04
C CYS A 95 6.98 10.53 -2.09
N LEU A 96 5.71 10.13 -1.92
CA LEU A 96 4.65 10.51 -2.85
C LEU A 96 4.42 12.03 -2.90
N ASN A 97 4.46 12.72 -1.75
CA ASN A 97 4.40 14.18 -1.72
C ASN A 97 5.64 14.82 -2.39
N GLY A 98 6.82 14.24 -2.20
CA GLY A 98 8.05 14.64 -2.89
C GLY A 98 7.91 14.57 -4.40
N LEU A 99 7.39 13.45 -4.92
CA LEU A 99 7.09 13.26 -6.34
C LEU A 99 6.06 14.28 -6.85
N ARG A 100 5.00 14.55 -6.09
CA ARG A 100 4.02 15.60 -6.43
C ARG A 100 4.69 16.97 -6.57
N LYS A 101 5.54 17.35 -5.61
CA LYS A 101 6.27 18.64 -5.65
C LYS A 101 7.20 18.72 -6.87
N GLN A 102 7.95 17.66 -7.15
CA GLN A 102 8.84 17.58 -8.31
C GLN A 102 8.09 17.64 -9.64
N TYR A 103 6.95 16.95 -9.74
CA TYR A 103 6.09 16.97 -10.92
C TYR A 103 5.67 18.40 -11.29
N TYR A 104 5.18 19.18 -10.32
CA TYR A 104 4.78 20.56 -10.56
C TYR A 104 5.97 21.49 -10.83
N ALA A 105 7.10 21.30 -10.16
CA ALA A 105 8.32 22.04 -10.46
C ALA A 105 8.77 21.82 -11.91
N ALA A 106 8.70 20.59 -12.42
CA ALA A 106 9.02 20.27 -13.80
C ALA A 106 8.01 20.88 -14.79
N LEU A 107 6.72 20.90 -14.47
CA LEU A 107 5.72 21.57 -15.31
C LEU A 107 5.97 23.08 -15.40
N ASP A 108 6.30 23.73 -14.28
CA ASP A 108 6.55 25.18 -14.27
C ASP A 108 7.86 25.56 -15.00
N GLN A 109 8.92 24.75 -14.89
CA GLN A 109 10.16 24.96 -15.66
C GLN A 109 9.91 24.94 -17.17
N ASN A 110 8.99 24.10 -17.62
CA ASN A 110 8.66 23.99 -19.04
C ASN A 110 7.66 25.03 -19.54
N ARG A 111 7.05 25.85 -18.66
CA ARG A 111 6.22 27.00 -19.07
C ARG A 111 7.02 28.18 -19.59
N ASN A 112 8.32 28.24 -19.28
CA ASN A 112 9.24 29.26 -19.80
C ASN A 112 9.85 28.88 -21.16
N ASN A 113 9.62 27.64 -21.61
CA ASN A 113 9.96 27.19 -22.95
C ASN A 113 8.64 27.12 -23.73
N ASP A 114 8.45 28.03 -24.69
CA ASP A 114 7.24 28.21 -25.54
C ASP A 114 6.81 26.96 -26.35
N THR A 115 7.31 25.77 -26.06
CA THR A 115 7.23 24.57 -26.92
C THR A 115 6.58 23.35 -26.28
N MET A 116 5.91 23.47 -25.13
CA MET A 116 5.31 22.29 -24.49
C MET A 116 3.78 22.24 -24.54
N GLU A 117 3.28 21.95 -25.74
CA GLU A 117 2.12 21.07 -25.93
C GLU A 117 2.48 19.66 -25.37
N ILE A 118 2.52 19.49 -24.04
CA ILE A 118 2.58 18.16 -23.43
C ILE A 118 1.25 17.40 -23.63
N GLU A 119 0.17 18.09 -23.98
CA GLU A 119 -1.14 17.48 -24.14
C GLU A 119 -1.30 16.60 -25.41
N ALA A 120 -0.36 16.61 -26.36
CA ALA A 120 -0.59 16.02 -27.69
C ALA A 120 0.37 14.92 -28.17
N ARG A 121 1.48 14.61 -27.49
CA ARG A 121 2.54 13.73 -28.07
C ARG A 121 2.51 12.27 -27.65
N SER A 122 1.92 11.96 -26.51
CA SER A 122 1.64 10.57 -26.12
C SER A 122 0.18 10.34 -26.46
N GLY A 123 -0.12 9.66 -27.57
CA GLY A 123 -1.49 9.17 -27.87
C GLY A 123 -2.04 8.19 -26.82
N ASP A 124 -1.43 8.14 -25.64
CA ASP A 124 -1.80 7.43 -24.45
C ASP A 124 -2.55 8.40 -23.51
N GLY A 125 -3.87 8.21 -23.39
CA GLY A 125 -4.75 8.98 -22.51
C GLY A 125 -4.36 8.93 -21.03
N HIS A 126 -3.43 8.06 -20.63
CA HIS A 126 -2.90 7.96 -19.27
C HIS A 126 -1.77 8.95 -18.96
N VAL A 127 -1.22 9.64 -19.96
CA VAL A 127 -0.09 10.59 -19.79
C VAL A 127 -0.56 12.03 -19.95
N ASN A 128 -1.61 12.43 -19.20
CA ASN A 128 -2.05 13.83 -19.15
C ASN A 128 -2.07 14.38 -17.70
N PRO A 129 -2.02 15.72 -17.51
CA PRO A 129 -1.99 16.31 -16.18
C PRO A 129 -3.24 16.05 -15.32
N ALA A 130 -4.40 15.77 -15.92
CA ALA A 130 -5.57 15.36 -15.16
C ALA A 130 -5.42 13.94 -14.59
N HIS A 131 -4.85 13.03 -15.37
CA HIS A 131 -4.58 11.64 -14.95
C HIS A 131 -3.54 11.61 -13.83
N ALA A 132 -2.43 12.35 -13.97
CA ALA A 132 -1.41 12.47 -12.93
C ALA A 132 -2.01 12.97 -11.60
N ARG A 133 -2.86 14.01 -11.64
CA ARG A 133 -3.57 14.54 -10.47
C ARG A 133 -4.46 13.48 -9.80
N HIS A 134 -5.24 12.75 -10.58
CA HIS A 134 -6.06 11.65 -10.08
C HIS A 134 -5.19 10.57 -9.41
N CYS A 135 -4.08 10.18 -10.05
CA CYS A 135 -3.16 9.16 -9.54
C CYS A 135 -2.52 9.54 -8.21
N PHE A 136 -2.12 10.81 -8.00
CA PHE A 136 -1.55 11.23 -6.71
C PHE A 136 -2.50 10.98 -5.55
N ASP A 137 -3.78 11.34 -5.69
CA ASP A 137 -4.74 11.14 -4.62
C ASP A 137 -5.18 9.67 -4.49
N LEU A 138 -5.31 8.95 -5.62
CA LEU A 138 -5.59 7.50 -5.60
C LEU A 138 -4.49 6.72 -4.88
N ILE A 139 -3.22 6.96 -5.21
CA ILE A 139 -2.09 6.27 -4.57
C ILE A 139 -2.02 6.66 -3.10
N ARG A 140 -2.18 7.95 -2.75
CA ARG A 140 -2.22 8.39 -1.35
C ARG A 140 -3.29 7.63 -0.55
N GLN A 141 -4.51 7.52 -1.08
CA GLN A 141 -5.59 6.77 -0.44
C GLN A 141 -5.27 5.28 -0.32
N SER A 142 -4.68 4.68 -1.37
CA SER A 142 -4.23 3.29 -1.36
C SER A 142 -3.16 3.02 -0.29
N LEU A 143 -2.17 3.91 -0.15
CA LEU A 143 -1.13 3.82 0.88
C LEU A 143 -1.73 3.88 2.29
N MET A 144 -2.68 4.81 2.52
CA MET A 144 -3.37 4.91 3.81
C MET A 144 -4.29 3.72 4.09
N CYS A 145 -4.91 3.15 3.06
CA CYS A 145 -5.78 1.98 3.19
C CYS A 145 -4.97 0.71 3.47
N ALA A 146 -3.82 0.54 2.84
CA ALA A 146 -2.91 -0.57 3.08
C ALA A 146 -2.13 -0.41 4.39
N ALA A 147 -1.86 0.84 4.79
CA ALA A 147 -1.17 1.24 6.02
C ALA A 147 0.03 0.35 6.34
N ASP A 148 1.01 0.29 5.43
CA ASP A 148 2.17 -0.57 5.58
C ASP A 148 2.93 -0.29 6.89
N THR A 149 2.86 -1.26 7.82
CA THR A 149 3.47 -1.16 9.16
C THR A 149 4.86 -1.78 9.25
N ASN A 150 5.51 -2.08 8.11
CA ASN A 150 6.89 -2.56 8.13
C ASN A 150 7.82 -1.51 8.76
N ILE A 151 8.82 -1.98 9.50
CA ILE A 151 9.78 -1.15 10.22
C ILE A 151 10.99 -0.90 9.33
N GLU A 152 11.32 0.37 9.12
CA GLU A 152 12.43 0.79 8.28
C GLU A 152 13.53 1.40 9.16
N PRO A 153 14.69 0.73 9.31
CA PRO A 153 15.76 1.25 10.16
C PRO A 153 16.33 2.54 9.58
N VAL A 154 16.64 3.50 10.46
CA VAL A 154 17.39 4.71 10.05
C VAL A 154 18.79 4.30 9.61
N ASN A 155 19.19 4.78 8.44
CA ASN A 155 20.57 4.73 7.99
C ASN A 155 21.36 5.84 8.69
N ALA A 156 22.32 5.45 9.53
CA ALA A 156 23.11 6.38 10.34
C ALA A 156 24.00 7.31 9.49
N ASP A 157 24.51 6.82 8.36
CA ASP A 157 25.40 7.60 7.49
C ASP A 157 24.65 8.69 6.72
N LEU A 158 23.39 8.43 6.37
CA LEU A 158 22.52 9.36 5.63
C LEU A 158 21.65 10.23 6.53
N GLY A 159 21.55 9.91 7.82
CA GLY A 159 20.67 10.61 8.77
C GLY A 159 19.17 10.47 8.44
N GLY A 160 18.78 9.39 7.76
CA GLY A 160 17.41 9.19 7.27
C GLY A 160 17.09 7.74 6.94
N ILE A 161 15.86 7.48 6.51
CA ILE A 161 15.42 6.16 6.05
C ILE A 161 15.51 6.06 4.53
N THR A 162 15.92 4.91 4.03
CA THR A 162 16.01 4.64 2.58
C THR A 162 14.88 3.74 2.09
N GLY A 163 14.19 3.06 3.01
CA GLY A 163 13.24 1.98 2.69
C GLY A 163 13.90 0.63 2.42
N TRP A 164 15.24 0.56 2.46
CA TRP A 164 16.02 -0.61 2.09
C TRP A 164 16.74 -1.24 3.29
N GLY A 165 17.11 -2.51 3.17
CA GLY A 165 17.95 -3.23 4.15
C GLY A 165 17.22 -3.78 5.39
N GLY A 166 15.95 -3.43 5.60
CA GLY A 166 15.09 -4.05 6.61
C GLY A 166 14.30 -5.23 6.07
N GLU A 167 14.04 -6.24 6.91
CA GLU A 167 13.10 -7.31 6.58
C GLU A 167 11.67 -6.75 6.47
N ARG A 168 10.89 -7.27 5.52
CA ARG A 168 9.50 -6.87 5.30
C ARG A 168 8.57 -8.07 5.31
N LYS A 169 7.41 -7.90 5.92
CA LYS A 169 6.27 -8.79 5.78
C LYS A 169 5.33 -8.21 4.71
N CYS A 170 5.18 -8.95 3.62
CA CYS A 170 4.39 -8.55 2.46
C CYS A 170 3.19 -9.49 2.25
N ARG A 171 2.18 -9.02 1.51
CA ARG A 171 1.21 -9.92 0.87
C ARG A 171 1.94 -10.67 -0.24
N ASP A 172 1.56 -11.92 -0.47
CA ASP A 172 2.04 -12.66 -1.63
C ASP A 172 1.45 -12.04 -2.91
N PHE A 173 2.28 -11.26 -3.60
CA PHE A 173 1.95 -10.63 -4.86
C PHE A 173 1.68 -11.67 -5.96
N GLN A 174 2.42 -12.78 -5.96
CA GLN A 174 2.30 -13.79 -7.00
C GLN A 174 0.91 -14.45 -6.95
N SER A 175 0.42 -14.79 -5.76
CA SER A 175 -0.94 -15.30 -5.58
C SER A 175 -2.01 -14.34 -6.10
N VAL A 176 -1.84 -13.02 -5.89
CA VAL A 176 -2.77 -12.00 -6.41
C VAL A 176 -2.67 -11.89 -7.94
N PHE A 177 -1.45 -11.87 -8.48
CA PHE A 177 -1.17 -11.84 -9.91
C PHE A 177 -1.83 -13.01 -10.64
N GLU A 178 -1.63 -14.23 -10.14
CA GLU A 178 -2.20 -15.43 -10.73
C GLU A 178 -3.72 -15.47 -10.62
N TRP A 179 -4.28 -15.01 -9.49
CA TRP A 179 -5.73 -14.88 -9.35
C TRP A 179 -6.31 -13.91 -10.38
N ALA A 180 -5.71 -12.73 -10.54
CA ALA A 180 -6.15 -11.74 -11.52
C ALA A 180 -6.05 -12.27 -12.95
N GLY A 181 -4.97 -12.98 -13.30
CA GLY A 181 -4.80 -13.60 -14.61
C GLY A 181 -5.86 -14.66 -14.92
N ARG A 182 -6.25 -15.50 -13.94
CA ARG A 182 -7.33 -16.50 -14.12
C ARG A 182 -8.69 -15.88 -14.40
N TRP A 183 -8.93 -14.66 -13.92
CA TRP A 183 -10.19 -13.93 -14.05
C TRP A 183 -10.05 -12.70 -14.94
N ALA A 184 -9.03 -12.65 -15.80
CA ALA A 184 -8.80 -11.53 -16.69
C ALA A 184 -10.03 -11.28 -17.57
N TYR A 185 -10.44 -10.02 -17.68
CA TYR A 185 -11.45 -9.62 -18.65
C TYR A 185 -10.84 -9.71 -20.05
N VAL A 186 -11.44 -10.52 -20.91
CA VAL A 186 -11.05 -10.63 -22.32
C VAL A 186 -12.14 -9.96 -23.13
N ASP A 187 -11.79 -8.89 -23.85
CA ASP A 187 -12.73 -8.18 -24.70
C ASP A 187 -12.93 -8.97 -26.01
N ALA A 188 -14.18 -9.29 -26.34
CA ALA A 188 -14.51 -10.13 -27.48
C ALA A 188 -14.16 -9.50 -28.84
N ASP A 189 -14.02 -8.17 -28.89
CA ASP A 189 -13.69 -7.42 -30.11
C ASP A 189 -12.18 -7.20 -30.30
N SER A 190 -11.33 -7.68 -29.39
CA SER A 190 -9.87 -7.46 -29.45
C SER A 190 -9.12 -8.44 -30.36
N ASP A 191 -9.77 -9.52 -30.82
CA ASP A 191 -9.18 -10.50 -31.75
C ASP A 191 -9.16 -10.02 -33.21
N ASP A 192 -9.92 -8.98 -33.57
CA ASP A 192 -10.04 -8.49 -34.97
C ASP A 192 -8.98 -7.43 -35.35
N MET A 193 -8.10 -7.05 -34.42
CA MET A 193 -7.01 -6.08 -34.65
C MET A 193 -5.62 -6.71 -34.84
N ASN A 194 -5.52 -8.05 -34.83
CA ASN A 194 -4.27 -8.79 -35.04
C ASN A 194 -4.28 -9.67 -36.31
N GLN A 195 -5.14 -9.34 -37.29
CA GLN A 195 -5.13 -9.96 -38.62
C GLN A 195 -4.94 -8.89 -39.71
#